data_AF-A0A377NIU9-F1
#
_entry.id   AF-A0A377NIU9-F1
#
_cell.length_a   1.000
_cell.length_b   1.000
_cell.length_c   1.000
_cell.angle_alpha   90.00
_cell.angle_beta   90.00
_cell.angle_gamma   90.00
#
_symmetry.space_group_name_H-M   'P 1'
#
loop_
_entity.id
_entity.type
_entity.pdbx_description
1 polymer ?
#
loop_
_entity_poly.entity_id
_entity_poly.type
_entity_poly.pdbx_seq_one_letter_code
_entity_poly.pdbx_strand_id
1 'polypeptide(L)'
;MAGVSMGGMTTLASLVRFPWVKVAACLMGSGYFSTLSATLYPNYQQEDAEQLAAFRQHHAPLLSWDVSDKVAQIADRPLFIWHGEQDDVVPFADSLRLRQEIIASGHGSNLTFVAEPAATHKVSVFALNETLAFFERQL
;
A
#
# COMPACT_ATOMS: atom_id res chain seq x y z
N MET A 1 -3.87 11.06 6.78
CA MET A 1 -4.81 9.91 6.61
C MET A 1 -4.08 8.64 7.00
N ALA A 2 -4.73 7.66 7.61
CA ALA A 2 -4.09 6.38 7.93
C ALA A 2 -5.07 5.23 7.72
N GLY A 3 -4.54 4.02 7.48
CA GLY A 3 -5.37 2.82 7.39
C GLY A 3 -4.58 1.53 7.57
N VAL A 4 -5.31 0.49 7.98
CA VAL A 4 -4.79 -0.84 8.29
C VAL A 4 -5.32 -1.86 7.28
N SER A 5 -4.47 -2.74 6.77
CA SER A 5 -4.84 -3.81 5.84
C SER A 5 -5.53 -3.24 4.60
N MET A 6 -6.80 -3.58 4.33
CA MET A 6 -7.61 -2.96 3.28
C MET A 6 -7.68 -1.41 3.41
N GLY A 7 -7.67 -0.88 4.63
CA GLY A 7 -7.56 0.56 4.87
C GLY A 7 -6.21 1.13 4.45
N GLY A 8 -5.13 0.35 4.57
CA GLY A 8 -3.80 0.70 4.06
C GLY A 8 -3.77 0.74 2.54
N MET A 9 -4.41 -0.24 1.87
CA MET A 9 -4.61 -0.24 0.41
C MET A 9 -5.38 1.01 -0.03
N THR A 10 -6.47 1.31 0.67
CA THR A 10 -7.30 2.50 0.40
C THR A 10 -6.51 3.80 0.63
N THR A 11 -5.63 3.83 1.62
CA THR A 11 -4.77 4.99 1.89
C THR A 11 -3.79 5.24 0.74
N LEU A 12 -3.15 4.20 0.23
CA LEU A 12 -2.22 4.31 -0.91
C LEU A 12 -2.96 4.69 -2.21
N ALA A 13 -4.13 4.07 -2.48
CA ALA A 13 -4.99 4.45 -3.60
C ALA A 13 -5.46 5.92 -3.50
N SER A 14 -5.75 6.37 -2.28
CA SER A 14 -6.14 7.76 -2.02
C SER A 14 -5.01 8.73 -2.31
N LEU A 15 -3.75 8.37 -2.07
CA LEU A 15 -2.62 9.19 -2.47
C LEU A 15 -2.58 9.36 -3.99
N VAL A 16 -2.77 8.29 -4.76
CA VAL A 16 -2.81 8.36 -6.23
C VAL A 16 -3.96 9.26 -6.71
N ARG A 17 -5.15 9.10 -6.14
CA ARG A 17 -6.36 9.78 -6.63
C ARG A 17 -6.53 11.22 -6.14
N PHE A 18 -6.12 11.53 -4.92
CA PHE A 18 -6.51 12.76 -4.22
C PHE A 18 -5.30 13.62 -3.83
N PRO A 19 -4.95 14.66 -4.62
CA PRO A 19 -3.80 15.53 -4.35
C PRO A 19 -3.88 16.34 -3.04
N TRP A 20 -5.05 16.45 -2.43
CA TRP A 20 -5.24 17.10 -1.13
C TRP A 20 -4.84 16.22 0.06
N VAL A 21 -4.64 14.92 -0.13
CA VAL A 21 -4.05 14.05 0.91
C VAL A 21 -2.54 14.32 0.96
N LYS A 22 -2.10 15.06 1.99
CA LYS A 22 -0.72 15.53 2.12
C LYS A 22 0.20 14.60 2.90
N VAL A 23 -0.33 13.87 3.88
CA VAL A 23 0.44 12.98 4.77
C VAL A 23 -0.36 11.69 4.97
N ALA A 24 0.33 10.54 4.88
CA ALA A 24 -0.32 9.23 4.93
C ALA A 24 0.45 8.19 5.75
N ALA A 25 -0.28 7.24 6.33
CA ALA A 25 0.28 6.04 6.97
C ALA A 25 -0.43 4.78 6.47
N CYS A 26 0.34 3.83 5.94
CA CYS A 26 -0.11 2.51 5.56
C CYS A 26 0.40 1.48 6.58
N LEU A 27 -0.51 0.79 7.25
CA LEU A 27 -0.17 -0.33 8.11
C LEU A 27 -0.61 -1.62 7.42
N MET A 28 0.33 -2.53 7.14
CA MET A 28 0.10 -3.87 6.57
C MET A 28 -0.81 -3.91 5.32
N GLY A 29 -0.80 -2.83 4.54
CA GLY A 29 -1.55 -2.74 3.28
C GLY A 29 -0.63 -2.82 2.06
N SER A 30 -1.23 -2.87 0.88
CA SER A 30 -0.50 -2.83 -0.39
C SER A 30 -1.16 -1.85 -1.36
N GLY A 31 -0.34 -1.10 -2.09
CA GLY A 31 -0.81 -0.24 -3.17
C GLY A 31 -0.99 -0.98 -4.49
N TYR A 32 -0.46 -2.20 -4.59
CA TYR A 32 -0.44 -3.04 -5.80
C TYR A 32 -1.63 -4.00 -5.80
N PHE A 33 -2.82 -3.50 -5.50
CA PHE A 33 -4.00 -4.35 -5.32
C PHE A 33 -4.38 -5.16 -6.57
N SER A 34 -3.98 -4.70 -7.76
CA SER A 34 -4.16 -5.43 -9.02
C SER A 34 -3.37 -6.73 -9.09
N THR A 35 -2.13 -6.74 -8.60
CA THR A 35 -1.31 -7.96 -8.51
C THR A 35 -1.61 -8.74 -7.24
N LEU A 36 -1.87 -8.04 -6.13
CA LEU A 36 -2.22 -8.67 -4.86
C LEU A 36 -3.50 -9.50 -4.98
N SER A 37 -4.52 -9.04 -5.72
CA SER A 37 -5.76 -9.80 -5.88
C SER A 37 -5.53 -11.16 -6.54
N ALA A 38 -4.57 -11.25 -7.47
CA ALA A 38 -4.21 -12.52 -8.10
C ALA A 38 -3.51 -13.47 -7.10
N THR A 39 -2.72 -12.93 -6.18
CA THR A 39 -2.07 -13.70 -5.10
C THR A 39 -3.07 -14.16 -4.04
N LEU A 40 -4.01 -13.30 -3.64
CA LEU A 40 -5.01 -13.59 -2.61
C LEU A 40 -6.09 -14.57 -3.10
N TYR A 41 -6.44 -14.48 -4.38
CA TYR A 41 -7.52 -15.27 -4.98
C TYR A 41 -7.03 -16.03 -6.22
N PRO A 42 -6.05 -16.94 -6.10
CA PRO A 42 -5.45 -17.62 -7.25
C PRO A 42 -6.46 -18.46 -8.04
N ASN A 43 -7.50 -18.95 -7.36
CA ASN A 43 -8.57 -19.75 -7.96
C ASN A 43 -9.68 -18.91 -8.61
N TYR A 44 -9.65 -17.58 -8.46
CA TYR A 44 -10.61 -16.67 -9.09
C TYR A 44 -10.38 -16.55 -10.61
N GLN A 45 -9.28 -17.11 -11.14
CA GLN A 45 -8.93 -17.08 -12.57
C GLN A 45 -9.58 -18.15 -13.45
N GLN A 46 -10.67 -18.81 -13.03
CA GLN A 46 -11.39 -19.74 -13.91
C GLN A 46 -12.31 -19.05 -14.94
N GLU A 47 -12.22 -17.72 -15.05
CA GLU A 47 -12.98 -16.92 -16.00
C GLU A 47 -12.35 -16.97 -17.40
N ASP A 48 -13.18 -17.08 -18.44
CA ASP A 48 -12.73 -16.98 -19.83
C ASP A 48 -12.17 -15.56 -20.13
N ALA A 49 -11.48 -15.41 -21.27
CA ALA A 49 -10.83 -14.15 -21.62
C ALA A 49 -11.81 -12.96 -21.75
N GLU A 50 -13.08 -13.23 -22.06
CA GLU A 50 -14.12 -12.21 -22.22
C GLU A 50 -14.58 -11.68 -20.87
N GLN A 51 -14.76 -12.56 -19.89
CA GLN A 51 -15.08 -12.22 -18.50
C GLN A 51 -13.97 -11.37 -17.85
N LEU A 52 -12.69 -11.73 -18.05
CA LEU A 52 -11.57 -10.93 -17.56
C LEU A 52 -11.53 -9.53 -18.19
N ALA A 53 -11.79 -9.43 -19.50
CA ALA A 53 -11.86 -8.14 -20.19
C ALA A 53 -13.02 -7.28 -19.65
N ALA A 54 -14.19 -7.89 -19.45
CA ALA A 54 -15.33 -7.21 -18.83
C ALA A 54 -15.01 -6.75 -17.40
N PHE A 55 -14.42 -7.61 -16.56
CA PHE A 55 -14.00 -7.23 -15.20
C PHE A 55 -13.08 -6.01 -15.22
N ARG A 56 -12.03 -6.02 -16.06
CA ARG A 56 -11.09 -4.91 -16.19
C ARG A 56 -11.77 -3.63 -16.65
N GLN A 57 -12.71 -3.72 -17.58
CA GLN A 57 -13.45 -2.56 -18.06
C GLN A 57 -14.34 -1.97 -16.95
N HIS A 58 -15.09 -2.81 -16.23
CA HIS A 58 -15.97 -2.37 -15.15
C HIS A 58 -15.20 -1.77 -13.97
N HIS A 59 -14.01 -2.31 -13.68
CA HIS A 59 -13.18 -1.87 -12.55
C HIS A 59 -12.06 -0.91 -12.94
N ALA A 60 -12.00 -0.46 -14.21
CA ALA A 60 -10.96 0.43 -14.71
C ALA A 60 -10.74 1.68 -13.82
N PRO A 61 -11.79 2.35 -13.28
CA PRO A 61 -11.59 3.48 -12.37
C PRO A 61 -10.82 3.08 -11.11
N LEU A 62 -11.16 1.96 -10.48
CA LEU A 62 -10.47 1.46 -9.28
C LEU A 62 -9.02 1.06 -9.62
N LEU A 63 -8.82 0.28 -10.68
CA LEU A 63 -7.51 -0.16 -11.15
C LEU A 63 -6.59 1.02 -11.50
N SER A 64 -7.16 2.15 -11.94
CA SER A 64 -6.39 3.36 -12.21
C SER A 64 -5.77 4.00 -10.96
N TRP A 65 -6.22 3.63 -9.76
CA TRP A 65 -5.69 4.15 -8.49
C TRP A 65 -4.60 3.26 -7.88
N ASP A 66 -4.29 2.13 -8.53
CA ASP A 66 -3.19 1.26 -8.15
C ASP A 66 -1.87 2.02 -8.28
N VAL A 67 -0.95 1.81 -7.33
CA VAL A 67 0.33 2.54 -7.30
C VAL A 67 1.30 2.10 -8.41
N SER A 68 1.00 0.99 -9.09
CA SER A 68 1.75 0.51 -10.26
C SER A 68 1.96 1.65 -11.26
N ASP A 69 3.23 1.90 -11.57
CA ASP A 69 3.73 2.97 -12.46
C ASP A 69 3.39 4.40 -12.00
N LYS A 70 2.92 4.57 -10.75
CA LYS A 70 2.46 5.84 -10.18
C LYS A 70 3.17 6.19 -8.88
N VAL A 71 4.22 5.48 -8.49
CA VAL A 71 4.98 5.80 -7.27
C VAL A 71 5.48 7.24 -7.25
N ALA A 72 5.95 7.77 -8.38
CA ALA A 72 6.36 9.17 -8.49
C ALA A 72 5.25 10.17 -8.12
N GLN A 73 3.97 9.79 -8.28
CA GLN A 73 2.84 10.64 -7.89
C GLN A 73 2.68 10.74 -6.38
N ILE A 74 3.11 9.72 -5.62
CA ILE A 74 2.91 9.64 -4.16
C ILE A 74 4.19 9.88 -3.35
N ALA A 75 5.35 9.71 -3.97
CA ALA A 75 6.65 9.70 -3.31
C ALA A 75 7.07 11.08 -2.77
N ASP A 76 6.55 12.16 -3.33
CA ASP A 76 6.81 13.54 -2.90
C ASP A 76 6.13 13.91 -1.55
N ARG A 77 5.26 13.03 -1.04
CA ARG A 77 4.50 13.24 0.20
C ARG A 77 5.06 12.42 1.36
N PRO A 78 5.05 12.95 2.59
CA PRO A 78 5.38 12.17 3.77
C PRO A 78 4.50 10.92 3.88
N LEU A 79 5.14 9.76 3.85
CA LEU A 79 4.51 8.45 3.89
C LEU A 79 5.15 7.61 4.99
N PHE A 80 4.31 7.10 5.88
CA PHE A 80 4.68 6.06 6.82
C PHE A 80 4.21 4.69 6.32
N ILE A 81 5.09 3.70 6.37
CA ILE A 81 4.76 2.30 6.12
C ILE A 81 5.22 1.49 7.32
N TRP A 82 4.31 0.77 7.96
CA TRP A 82 4.63 -0.31 8.88
C TRP A 82 4.12 -1.62 8.32
N HIS A 83 4.90 -2.69 8.44
CA HIS A 83 4.49 -4.03 8.01
C HIS A 83 5.20 -5.11 8.82
N GLY A 84 4.45 -6.13 9.25
CA GLY A 84 5.03 -7.32 9.86
C GLY A 84 5.68 -8.24 8.83
N GLU A 85 6.90 -8.72 9.09
CA GLU A 85 7.61 -9.56 8.12
C GLU A 85 7.00 -10.97 7.99
N GLN A 86 6.21 -11.40 8.98
CA GLN A 86 5.49 -12.68 8.99
C GLN A 86 4.00 -12.51 8.65
N ASP A 87 3.63 -11.42 7.99
CA ASP A 87 2.27 -11.23 7.47
C ASP A 87 1.92 -12.33 6.47
N ASP A 88 0.92 -13.13 6.84
CA ASP A 88 0.41 -14.29 6.11
C ASP A 88 -0.76 -13.95 5.19
N VAL A 89 -1.22 -12.70 5.18
CA VAL A 89 -2.34 -12.22 4.36
C VAL A 89 -1.82 -11.29 3.26
N VAL A 90 -1.18 -10.18 3.63
CA VAL A 90 -0.61 -9.22 2.68
C VAL A 90 0.90 -9.41 2.63
N PRO A 91 1.48 -9.85 1.49
CA PRO A 91 2.90 -10.11 1.40
C PRO A 91 3.75 -8.89 1.77
N PHE A 92 4.65 -9.07 2.75
CA PHE A 92 5.63 -8.04 3.13
C PHE A 92 6.46 -7.53 1.94
N ALA A 93 6.65 -8.38 0.92
CA ALA A 93 7.33 -8.06 -0.33
C ALA A 93 6.73 -6.84 -1.05
N ASP A 94 5.42 -6.61 -0.96
CA ASP A 94 4.77 -5.45 -1.57
C ASP A 94 5.24 -4.14 -0.90
N SER A 95 5.32 -4.13 0.42
CA SER A 95 5.86 -2.99 1.18
C SER A 95 7.33 -2.74 0.88
N LEU A 96 8.15 -3.80 0.77
CA LEU A 96 9.55 -3.69 0.36
C LEU A 96 9.69 -3.13 -1.06
N ARG A 97 8.88 -3.61 -2.00
CA ARG A 97 8.85 -3.10 -3.38
C ARG A 97 8.55 -1.61 -3.40
N LEU A 98 7.50 -1.17 -2.71
CA LEU A 98 7.14 0.24 -2.64
C LEU A 98 8.26 1.10 -2.03
N ARG A 99 8.91 0.62 -0.95
CA ARG A 99 10.08 1.30 -0.38
C ARG A 99 11.19 1.48 -1.42
N GLN A 100 11.52 0.43 -2.17
CA GLN A 100 12.56 0.48 -3.19
C GLN A 100 12.22 1.46 -4.31
N GLU A 101 10.98 1.43 -4.81
CA GLU A 101 10.50 2.34 -5.86
C GLU A 101 10.53 3.81 -5.40
N ILE A 102 10.14 4.10 -4.16
CA ILE A 102 10.22 5.46 -3.59
C ILE A 102 11.68 5.92 -3.47
N ILE A 103 12.57 5.08 -2.96
CA ILE A 103 14.00 5.42 -2.85
C ILE A 103 14.60 5.66 -4.25
N ALA A 104 14.30 4.79 -5.22
CA ALA A 104 14.78 4.91 -6.59
C ALA A 104 14.27 6.19 -7.28
N SER A 105 13.10 6.70 -6.88
CA SER A 105 12.57 7.98 -7.37
C SER A 105 13.26 9.22 -6.78
N GLY A 106 14.19 9.05 -5.84
CA GLY A 106 14.90 10.15 -5.17
C GLY A 106 14.17 10.74 -3.96
N HIS A 107 13.03 10.20 -3.57
CA HIS A 107 12.20 10.74 -2.47
C HIS A 107 12.29 9.91 -1.17
N GLY A 108 13.39 9.17 -0.98
CA GLY A 108 13.58 8.33 0.21
C GLY A 108 13.45 9.10 1.54
N SER A 109 13.74 10.41 1.56
CA SER A 109 13.59 11.27 2.75
C SER A 109 12.14 11.47 3.20
N ASN A 110 11.17 11.25 2.32
CA ASN A 110 9.74 11.36 2.63
C ASN A 110 9.16 10.07 3.21
N LEU A 111 9.92 8.97 3.18
CA LEU A 111 9.46 7.66 3.63
C LEU A 111 9.97 7.35 5.04
N THR A 112 9.05 7.08 5.96
CA THR A 112 9.34 6.36 7.21
C THR A 112 8.90 4.91 7.03
N PHE A 113 9.84 3.96 7.10
CA PHE A 113 9.56 2.55 6.88
C PHE A 113 9.95 1.72 8.10
N VAL A 114 9.00 0.96 8.65
CA VAL A 114 9.19 0.11 9.82
C VAL A 114 8.79 -1.32 9.47
N ALA A 115 9.76 -2.23 9.48
CA ALA A 115 9.53 -3.67 9.39
C ALA A 115 9.57 -4.27 10.79
N GLU A 116 8.59 -5.11 11.13
CA GLU A 116 8.55 -5.79 12.42
C GLU A 116 8.74 -7.31 12.24
N PRO A 117 9.94 -7.87 12.53
CA PRO A 117 10.32 -9.23 12.11
C PRO A 117 9.42 -10.37 12.58
N ALA A 118 8.77 -10.23 13.73
CA ALA A 118 7.92 -11.28 14.31
C ALA A 118 6.41 -10.95 14.22
N ALA A 119 6.04 -9.81 13.65
CA ALA A 119 4.65 -9.44 13.51
C ALA A 119 4.02 -10.15 12.30
N THR A 120 2.81 -10.67 12.51
CA THR A 120 1.94 -11.25 11.48
C THR A 120 0.97 -10.19 10.95
N HIS A 121 -0.17 -10.60 10.36
CA HIS A 121 -1.26 -9.70 9.98
C HIS A 121 -2.04 -9.12 11.18
N LYS A 122 -1.33 -8.55 12.15
CA LYS A 122 -1.88 -7.89 13.35
C LYS A 122 -1.05 -6.68 13.75
N VAL A 123 -1.68 -5.51 13.82
CA VAL A 123 -1.00 -4.26 14.20
C VAL A 123 -0.56 -4.36 15.65
N SER A 124 0.74 -4.18 15.88
CA SER A 124 1.32 -4.17 17.23
C SER A 124 1.10 -2.81 17.92
N VAL A 125 1.22 -2.79 19.26
CA VAL A 125 1.22 -1.52 20.01
C VAL A 125 2.40 -0.64 19.57
N PHE A 126 3.55 -1.26 19.27
CA PHE A 126 4.71 -0.58 18.73
C PHE A 126 4.38 0.13 17.41
N ALA A 127 3.73 -0.56 16.46
CA ALA A 127 3.29 0.02 15.19
C ALA A 127 2.37 1.23 15.36
N LEU A 128 1.44 1.16 16.31
CA LEU A 128 0.54 2.28 16.62
C LEU A 128 1.31 3.48 17.18
N ASN A 129 2.25 3.25 18.11
CA ASN A 129 3.08 4.31 18.67
C ASN A 129 3.97 4.97 17.61
N GLU A 130 4.58 4.19 16.72
CA GLU A 130 5.37 4.72 15.60
C GLU A 130 4.52 5.53 14.62
N THR A 131 3.28 5.09 14.38
CA THR A 131 2.32 5.84 13.55
C THR A 131 1.96 7.18 14.17
N LEU A 132 1.68 7.20 15.48
CA LEU A 132 1.40 8.43 16.23
C LEU A 132 2.59 9.39 16.18
N ALA A 133 3.78 8.89 16.53
CA ALA A 133 5.01 9.67 16.51
C ALA A 133 5.34 10.21 15.09
N PHE A 134 5.02 9.45 14.04
CA PHE A 134 5.12 9.93 12.67
C PHE A 134 4.21 11.11 12.41
N PHE A 135 2.91 11.03 12.76
CA PHE A 135 1.99 12.15 12.53
C PHE A 135 2.34 13.38 13.37
N GLU A 136 2.78 13.22 14.62
CA GLU A 136 3.23 14.33 15.46
C GLU A 136 4.39 15.13 14.83
N ARG A 137 5.24 14.49 14.02
CA ARG A 137 6.33 15.16 13.28
C ARG A 137 5.87 15.87 12.00
N GLN A 138 4.67 15.57 11.50
CA GLN A 138 4.16 16.07 10.23
C GLN A 138 3.00 17.07 10.39
N LEU A 139 2.48 17.23 11.62
CA LEU A 139 1.54 18.28 12.02
C LEU A 139 2.30 19.58 12.34
#